data_AF-A0A519V7Q8-F1
#
_entry.id   AF-A0A519V7Q8-F1
#
_cell.length_a   1.000
_cell.length_b   1.000
_cell.length_c   1.000
_cell.angle_alpha   90.00
_cell.angle_beta   90.00
_cell.angle_gamma   90.00
#
_symmetry.space_group_name_H-M   'P 1'
#
loop_
_entity.id
_entity.type
_entity.pdbx_description
1 polymer ?
#
loop_
_entity_poly.entity_id
_entity_poly.type
_entity_poly.pdbx_seq_one_letter_code
_entity_poly.pdbx_strand_id
1 'polypeptide(L)'
;MKVIIKHFLIRLAILVLPLCALFLLYYFLYDPHTLCVGDDHRHTAGPLGYVLLAGAIVVFWGIALIAEIIWRLIKKDRTSSFVNLFLLVFVVLFLLFFL
;
A
#
# COMPACT_ATOMS: atom_id res chain seq x y z
N MET A 1 22.83 -0.14 12.77
CA MET A 1 21.49 -0.65 13.17
C MET A 1 20.42 0.44 13.24
N LYS A 2 20.58 1.49 14.07
CA LYS A 2 19.58 2.58 14.20
C LYS A 2 19.18 3.24 12.87
N VAL A 3 20.15 3.47 11.97
CA VAL A 3 19.90 4.07 10.65
C VAL A 3 19.07 3.16 9.73
N ILE A 4 19.35 1.85 9.74
CA ILE A 4 18.63 0.85 8.94
C ILE A 4 17.18 0.71 9.44
N ILE A 5 16.99 0.65 10.77
CA ILE A 5 15.65 0.57 11.38
C ILE A 5 14.84 1.83 11.05
N LYS A 6 15.44 3.02 11.21
CA LYS A 6 14.79 4.28 10.84
C LYS A 6 14.42 4.29 9.35
N HIS A 7 15.31 3.82 8.50
CA HIS A 7 15.09 3.75 7.07
C HIS A 7 13.88 2.85 6.76
N PHE A 8 13.87 1.63 7.28
CA PHE A 8 12.75 0.69 7.14
C PHE A 8 11.42 1.27 7.64
N LEU A 9 11.38 1.81 8.86
CA LEU A 9 10.18 2.35 9.48
C LEU A 9 9.58 3.50 8.67
N ILE A 10 10.40 4.36 8.05
CA ILE A 10 9.91 5.45 7.22
C ILE A 10 9.19 4.89 5.97
N ARG A 11 9.76 3.91 5.25
CA ARG A 11 9.09 3.33 4.08
C ARG A 11 7.80 2.64 4.47
N LEU A 12 7.81 1.93 5.59
CA LEU A 12 6.61 1.27 6.11
C LEU A 12 5.54 2.30 6.48
N ALA A 13 5.90 3.40 7.15
CA ALA A 13 4.96 4.47 7.47
C ALA A 13 4.35 5.11 6.21
N ILE A 14 5.15 5.34 5.17
CA ILE A 14 4.65 5.89 3.89
C ILE A 14 3.64 4.94 3.23
N LEU A 15 3.75 3.62 3.43
CA LEU A 15 2.77 2.65 2.93
C LEU A 15 1.54 2.53 3.86
N VAL A 16 1.78 2.38 5.15
CA VAL A 16 0.75 2.07 6.15
C VAL A 16 -0.17 3.26 6.37
N LEU A 17 0.34 4.50 6.40
CA LEU A 17 -0.50 5.68 6.62
C LEU A 17 -1.64 5.83 5.60
N PRO A 18 -1.40 5.82 4.26
CA PRO A 18 -2.49 5.92 3.30
C PRO A 18 -3.41 4.69 3.31
N LEU A 19 -2.90 3.49 3.58
CA LEU A 19 -3.74 2.29 3.72
C LEU A 19 -4.64 2.37 4.96
N CYS A 20 -4.12 2.84 6.09
CA CYS A 20 -4.91 3.09 7.30
C CYS A 20 -5.96 4.17 7.06
N ALA A 21 -5.60 5.27 6.38
CA ALA A 21 -6.57 6.31 6.03
C ALA A 21 -7.69 5.76 5.15
N LEU A 22 -7.36 4.96 4.14
CA LEU A 22 -8.33 4.30 3.29
C LEU A 22 -9.22 3.32 4.05
N PHE A 23 -8.65 2.54 4.97
CA PHE A 23 -9.39 1.64 5.85
C PHE A 23 -10.37 2.41 6.75
N LEU A 24 -9.93 3.52 7.36
CA LEU A 24 -10.80 4.35 8.19
C LEU A 24 -11.92 4.99 7.34
N LEU A 25 -11.62 5.43 6.11
CA LEU A 25 -12.63 5.92 5.18
C LEU A 25 -13.68 4.84 4.90
N TYR A 26 -13.24 3.63 4.56
CA TYR A 26 -14.15 2.50 4.35
C TYR A 26 -14.97 2.21 5.62
N TYR A 27 -14.32 2.03 6.77
CA TYR A 27 -14.97 1.62 8.01
C TYR A 27 -16.03 2.62 8.50
N PHE A 28 -15.78 3.92 8.35
CA PHE A 28 -16.69 4.95 8.86
C PHE A 28 -17.68 5.50 7.85
N LEU A 29 -17.37 5.48 6.54
CA LEU A 29 -18.20 6.12 5.51
C LEU A 29 -18.85 5.14 4.53
N TYR A 30 -18.40 3.89 4.45
CA TYR A 30 -19.04 2.92 3.59
C TYR A 30 -20.30 2.36 4.25
N ASP A 31 -21.44 2.68 3.66
CA ASP A 31 -22.71 2.06 3.98
C ASP A 31 -23.27 1.36 2.72
N PRO A 32 -23.40 0.02 2.72
CA PRO A 32 -23.93 -0.73 1.58
C PRO A 32 -25.40 -0.42 1.30
N HIS A 33 -26.13 0.18 2.25
CA HIS A 33 -27.55 0.45 2.15
C HIS A 33 -27.90 1.88 1.73
N THR A 34 -26.93 2.79 1.63
CA THR A 34 -27.17 4.20 1.27
C THR A 34 -27.89 4.36 -0.08
N LEU A 35 -27.73 3.39 -0.99
CA LEU A 35 -28.33 3.41 -2.33
C LEU A 35 -29.48 2.42 -2.51
N CYS A 36 -29.93 1.77 -1.43
CA CYS A 36 -31.10 0.89 -1.45
C CYS A 36 -32.39 1.71 -1.53
N VAL A 37 -33.40 1.18 -2.24
CA VAL A 37 -34.76 1.76 -2.27
C VAL A 37 -35.69 0.72 -1.65
N GLY A 38 -36.12 0.94 -0.41
CA GLY A 38 -36.81 -0.11 0.36
C GLY A 38 -35.87 -1.29 0.62
N ASP A 39 -36.34 -2.51 0.39
CA ASP A 39 -35.56 -3.75 0.55
C ASP A 39 -34.73 -4.12 -0.69
N ASP A 40 -34.78 -3.31 -1.76
CA ASP A 40 -34.00 -3.58 -2.97
C ASP A 40 -32.51 -3.26 -2.75
N HIS A 41 -31.72 -4.34 -2.61
CA HIS A 41 -30.28 -4.28 -2.58
C HIS A 41 -29.70 -4.01 -3.97
N ARG A 42 -29.41 -2.75 -4.28
CA ARG A 42 -28.63 -2.42 -5.47
C ARG A 42 -27.19 -2.92 -5.29
N HIS A 43 -26.80 -3.88 -6.13
CA HIS A 43 -25.42 -4.33 -6.25
C HIS A 43 -24.54 -3.21 -6.79
N THR A 44 -24.08 -2.34 -5.90
CA THR A 44 -23.03 -1.37 -6.22
C THR A 44 -21.69 -2.02 -5.91
N ALA A 45 -20.71 -1.83 -6.78
CA ALA A 45 -19.35 -2.34 -6.59
C ALA A 45 -18.58 -1.55 -5.50
N GLY A 46 -19.29 -1.12 -4.45
CA GLY A 46 -18.78 -0.24 -3.40
C GLY A 46 -17.47 -0.73 -2.78
N PRO A 47 -17.40 -1.97 -2.26
CA PRO A 47 -16.17 -2.49 -1.66
C PRO A 47 -15.03 -2.65 -2.68
N LEU A 48 -15.37 -2.94 -3.95
CA LEU A 48 -14.38 -3.12 -5.02
C LEU A 48 -13.58 -1.83 -5.26
N GLY A 49 -14.21 -0.66 -5.20
CA GLY A 49 -13.51 0.63 -5.33
C GLY A 49 -12.43 0.84 -4.28
N TYR A 50 -12.68 0.45 -3.03
CA TYR A 50 -11.70 0.52 -1.95
C TYR A 50 -10.56 -0.50 -2.15
N VAL A 51 -10.86 -1.70 -2.63
CA VAL A 51 -9.84 -2.71 -2.97
C VAL A 51 -8.93 -2.21 -4.09
N LEU A 52 -9.50 -1.65 -5.16
CA LEU A 52 -8.74 -1.09 -6.28
C LEU A 52 -7.85 0.08 -5.82
N LEU A 53 -8.37 0.96 -4.97
CA LEU A 53 -7.61 2.08 -4.44
C LEU A 53 -6.48 1.61 -3.49
N ALA A 54 -6.72 0.60 -2.67
CA ALA A 54 -5.69 -0.04 -1.85
C ALA A 54 -4.58 -0.64 -2.73
N GLY A 55 -4.96 -1.38 -3.78
CA GLY A 55 -4.02 -1.92 -4.77
C GLY A 55 -3.19 -0.82 -5.44
N ALA A 56 -3.83 0.28 -5.85
CA ALA A 56 -3.14 1.42 -6.44
C ALA A 56 -2.10 2.04 -5.49
N ILE A 57 -2.44 2.20 -4.20
CA ILE A 57 -1.49 2.69 -3.18
C ILE A 57 -0.25 1.80 -3.11
N VAL A 58 -0.44 0.47 -3.06
CA VAL A 58 0.69 -0.49 -3.01
C VAL A 58 1.54 -0.40 -4.28
N VAL A 59 0.91 -0.31 -5.47
CA VAL A 59 1.62 -0.21 -6.75
C VAL A 59 2.45 1.08 -6.82
N PHE A 60 1.88 2.24 -6.50
CA PHE A 60 2.62 3.51 -6.52
C PHE A 60 3.76 3.53 -5.50
N TRP A 61 3.53 2.98 -4.31
CA TRP A 61 4.59 2.80 -3.32
C TRP A 61 5.71 1.91 -3.84
N GLY A 62 5.37 0.80 -4.50
CA GLY A 62 6.33 -0.12 -5.12
C GLY A 62 7.16 0.55 -6.22
N ILE A 63 6.53 1.34 -7.09
CA ILE A 63 7.22 2.13 -8.14
C ILE A 63 8.19 3.13 -7.51
N ALA A 64 7.76 3.87 -6.47
CA ALA A 64 8.61 4.80 -5.75
C ALA A 64 9.81 4.09 -5.09
N LEU A 65 9.58 2.89 -4.55
CA LEU A 65 10.64 2.07 -3.93
C LEU A 65 11.66 1.61 -4.98
N ILE A 66 11.22 1.18 -6.17
CA ILE A 66 12.10 0.82 -7.30
C ILE A 66 12.93 2.03 -7.73
N ALA A 67 12.31 3.20 -7.91
CA ALA A 67 13.02 4.43 -8.24
C ALA A 67 14.09 4.77 -7.19
N GLU A 68 13.77 4.59 -5.90
CA GLU A 68 14.72 4.82 -4.81
C GLU A 68 15.88 3.81 -4.82
N ILE A 69 15.61 2.53 -5.12
CA ILE A 69 16.66 1.50 -5.28
C ILE A 69 17.65 1.94 -6.37
N ILE A 70 17.14 2.28 -7.55
CA ILE A 70 17.97 2.71 -8.69
C ILE A 70 18.82 3.93 -8.29
N TRP A 71 18.20 4.93 -7.65
CA TRP A 71 18.90 6.11 -7.17
C TRP A 71 20.02 5.79 -6.18
N ARG A 72 19.78 4.88 -5.23
CA ARG A 72 20.76 4.48 -4.21
C ARG A 72 21.90 3.65 -4.78
N LEU A 73 21.64 2.83 -5.79
CA LEU A 73 22.67 2.11 -6.53
C LEU A 73 23.62 3.10 -7.23
N ILE A 74 23.09 4.15 -7.86
CA ILE A 74 23.90 5.24 -8.46
C ILE A 74 24.75 5.94 -7.39
N LYS A 75 24.19 6.19 -6.21
CA LYS A 75 24.90 6.80 -5.07
C LYS A 75 25.84 5.85 -4.31
N LYS A 76 25.97 4.59 -4.76
CA LYS A 76 26.79 3.53 -4.12
C LYS A 76 26.39 3.22 -2.66
N ASP A 77 25.17 3.56 -2.24
CA ASP A 77 24.61 3.23 -0.93
C ASP A 77 23.97 1.84 -0.96
N ARG A 78 24.82 0.80 -0.94
CA ARG A 78 24.38 -0.59 -1.11
C ARG A 78 23.52 -1.08 0.05
N THR A 79 23.84 -0.72 1.29
CA THR A 79 23.09 -1.19 2.46
C THR A 79 21.63 -0.75 2.41
N SER A 80 21.36 0.53 2.15
CA SER A 80 19.98 1.02 2.04
C SER A 80 19.27 0.48 0.80
N SER A 81 20.00 0.25 -0.30
CA SER A 81 19.45 -0.39 -1.50
C SER A 81 19.00 -1.82 -1.23
N PHE A 82 19.75 -2.60 -0.45
CA PHE A 82 19.37 -3.98 -0.08
C PHE A 82 18.14 -4.01 0.83
N VAL A 83 18.01 -3.06 1.76
CA VAL A 83 16.81 -2.94 2.60
C VAL A 83 15.57 -2.66 1.75
N ASN A 84 15.68 -1.75 0.78
CA ASN A 84 14.57 -1.48 -0.14
C ASN A 84 14.26 -2.66 -1.05
N LEU A 85 15.27 -3.39 -1.51
CA LEU A 85 15.05 -4.60 -2.31
C LEU A 85 14.32 -5.68 -1.48
N PHE A 86 14.72 -5.87 -0.23
CA PHE A 86 14.03 -6.78 0.69
C PHE A 86 12.55 -6.40 0.88
N LEU A 87 12.28 -5.12 1.10
CA LEU A 87 10.91 -4.59 1.19
C LEU A 87 10.10 -4.82 -0.09
N LEU A 88 10.72 -4.62 -1.26
CA LEU A 88 10.08 -4.84 -2.55
C LEU A 88 9.70 -6.31 -2.74
N VAL A 89 10.64 -7.23 -2.48
CA VAL A 89 10.39 -8.68 -2.57
C VAL A 89 9.26 -9.08 -1.62
N PHE A 90 9.27 -8.57 -0.38
CA PHE A 90 8.22 -8.88 0.58
C PHE A 90 6.83 -8.44 0.08
N VAL A 91 6.70 -7.24 -0.49
CA VAL A 91 5.43 -6.76 -1.04
C VAL A 91 5.02 -7.55 -2.28
N VAL A 92 5.94 -7.90 -3.17
CA VAL A 92 5.63 -8.73 -4.34
C VAL A 92 5.11 -10.11 -3.91
N LEU A 93 5.76 -10.75 -2.92
CA LEU A 93 5.28 -12.02 -2.37
C LEU A 93 3.90 -11.86 -1.74
N PHE A 94 3.68 -10.79 -0.97
CA PHE A 94 2.36 -10.52 -0.39
C PHE A 94 1.28 -10.42 -1.47
N LEU A 95 1.54 -9.67 -2.55
CA LEU A 95 0.62 -9.52 -3.67
C LEU A 95 0.37 -10.82 -4.43
N LEU A 96 1.36 -11.72 -4.54
CA LEU A 96 1.21 -12.99 -5.26
C LEU A 96 0.44 -14.06 -4.46
N PHE A 97 0.53 -14.03 -3.13
CA PHE A 97 -0.02 -15.11 -2.28
C PHE A 97 -1.29 -14.71 -1.51
N PHE A 98 -1.55 -13.42 -1.33
CA PHE A 98 -2.64 -12.94 -0.46
C PHE A 98 -3.60 -11.96 -1.13
N LEU A 99 -3.33 -11.54 -2.37
CA LEU A 99 -4.20 -10.69 -3.18
C LEU A 99 -4.69 -11.45 -4.41
#